data_AF-A0A962AS71-F1
#
_entry.id   AF-A0A962AS71-F1
#
_cell.length_a   1.000
_cell.length_b   1.000
_cell.length_c   1.000
_cell.angle_alpha   90.00
_cell.angle_beta   90.00
_cell.angle_gamma   90.00
#
_symmetry.space_group_name_H-M   'P 1'
#
loop_
_entity.id
_entity.type
_entity.pdbx_description
1 polymer ?
#
loop_
_entity_poly.entity_id
_entity_poly.type
_entity_poly.pdbx_seq_one_letter_code
_entity_poly.pdbx_strand_id
1 'polypeptide(L)'
;MTPDPNRPSNAAQKASSAYRIAALDRDFLLSDTQRGLRFQMEYEKAEEALRAWKVNSTIVCFGSARVRENGPPHQAAWYAQAREFGRIASQEGGAIFAGTDGERENVIATGGGPGLMEAANRGAYDAGAPTIGFNITLPQEQEPNPWTTPDLTFRFHYFAMRKMHLAMRANALVAFPGGFGTLDELFEVMTLRQTRKGRDIPIILFDEKYWRDIVNFDRMLREGVIGPEDMAVFEFADSARQAWGLIQAARCGPLIERGGLHACD
;
A
#
# COMPACT_ATOMS: atom_id res chain seq x y z
N MET A 1 57.43 -8.54 22.40
CA MET A 1 57.57 -7.08 22.20
C MET A 1 57.11 -6.42 23.49
N THR A 2 58.03 -5.83 24.26
CA THR A 2 57.71 -5.16 25.53
C THR A 2 56.97 -3.84 25.25
N PRO A 3 55.88 -3.52 25.98
CA PRO A 3 55.15 -2.27 25.78
C PRO A 3 56.06 -1.06 26.05
N ASP A 4 56.05 -0.07 25.15
CA ASP A 4 56.76 1.19 25.33
C ASP A 4 56.12 1.99 26.49
N PRO A 5 56.84 2.26 27.59
CA PRO A 5 56.30 2.95 28.76
C PRO A 5 55.96 4.42 28.51
N ASN A 6 56.48 5.03 27.43
CA ASN A 6 56.15 6.41 27.05
C ASN A 6 54.97 6.50 26.07
N ARG A 7 54.37 5.36 25.69
CA ARG A 7 53.25 5.35 24.75
C ARG A 7 51.98 5.91 25.40
N PRO A 8 51.37 6.97 24.85
CA PRO A 8 50.11 7.48 25.39
C PRO A 8 48.99 6.45 25.22
N SER A 9 48.07 6.44 26.19
CA SER A 9 46.85 5.60 26.12
C SER A 9 46.01 6.00 24.91
N ASN A 10 45.46 5.01 24.21
CA ASN A 10 44.53 5.24 23.09
C ASN A 10 43.04 5.13 23.50
N ALA A 11 42.74 5.18 24.80
CA ALA A 11 41.38 4.99 25.31
C ALA A 11 40.40 6.04 24.75
N ALA A 12 40.82 7.30 24.63
CA ALA A 12 40.00 8.38 24.08
C ALA A 12 39.64 8.14 22.60
N GLN A 13 40.60 7.64 21.81
CA GLN A 13 40.38 7.28 20.40
C GLN A 13 39.39 6.12 20.29
N LYS A 14 39.56 5.07 21.10
CA LYS A 14 38.66 3.91 21.11
C LYS A 14 37.24 4.25 21.57
N ALA A 15 37.07 5.27 22.41
CA ALA A 15 35.78 5.75 22.88
C ALA A 15 35.10 6.76 21.91
N SER A 16 35.85 7.30 20.93
CA SER A 16 35.32 8.25 19.96
C SER A 16 34.29 7.61 19.04
N SER A 17 33.24 8.35 18.67
CA SER A 17 32.28 7.93 17.63
C SER A 17 32.96 7.68 16.29
N ALA A 18 34.01 8.45 15.96
CA ALA A 18 34.79 8.28 14.72
C ALA A 18 35.51 6.93 14.63
N TYR A 19 35.69 6.21 15.74
CA TYR A 19 36.30 4.88 15.77
C TYR A 19 35.27 3.75 15.67
N ARG A 20 33.97 4.05 15.65
CA ARG A 20 32.92 3.07 15.44
C ARG A 20 32.88 2.63 13.98
N ILE A 21 32.53 1.37 13.74
CA ILE A 21 32.26 0.88 12.39
C ILE A 21 30.98 1.56 11.89
N ALA A 22 31.04 2.28 10.76
CA ALA A 22 29.93 3.08 10.25
C ALA A 22 28.61 2.29 10.10
N ALA A 23 28.69 1.04 9.62
CA ALA A 23 27.53 0.15 9.48
C ALA A 23 26.88 -0.28 10.81
N LEU A 24 27.57 -0.09 11.94
CA LEU A 24 27.10 -0.39 13.29
C LEU A 24 26.87 0.88 14.13
N ASP A 25 27.19 2.07 13.60
CA ASP A 25 27.01 3.34 14.30
C ASP A 25 25.60 3.89 14.09
N ARG A 26 24.73 3.62 15.06
CA ARG A 26 23.32 4.06 15.00
C ARG A 26 23.17 5.57 14.95
N ASP A 27 24.04 6.34 15.61
CA ASP A 27 23.95 7.80 15.62
C ASP A 27 24.22 8.34 14.20
N PHE A 28 25.20 7.77 13.51
CA PHE A 28 25.48 8.07 12.12
C PHE A 28 24.32 7.65 11.21
N LEU A 29 23.88 6.38 11.26
CA LEU A 29 22.82 5.84 10.40
C LEU A 29 21.47 6.54 10.56
N LEU A 30 21.15 7.02 11.77
CA LEU A 30 19.89 7.72 12.06
C LEU A 30 20.00 9.24 11.85
N SER A 31 21.19 9.78 11.58
CA SER A 31 21.37 11.21 11.29
C SER A 31 20.64 11.66 10.02
N ASP A 32 20.49 12.98 9.88
CA ASP A 32 19.87 13.60 8.70
C ASP A 32 20.67 13.36 7.42
N THR A 33 22.00 13.25 7.51
CA THR A 33 22.86 13.01 6.34
C THR A 33 22.65 11.63 5.73
N GLN A 34 22.21 10.67 6.54
CA GLN A 34 21.93 9.29 6.11
C GLN A 34 20.47 9.06 5.73
N ARG A 35 19.68 10.12 5.57
CA ARG A 35 18.27 10.03 5.14
C ARG A 35 18.12 9.25 3.83
N GLY A 36 18.98 9.50 2.83
CA GLY A 36 18.93 8.79 1.55
C GLY A 36 19.09 7.26 1.70
N LEU A 37 20.02 6.83 2.55
CA LEU A 37 20.22 5.42 2.86
C LEU A 37 18.99 4.82 3.56
N ARG A 38 18.39 5.55 4.52
CA ARG A 38 17.17 5.08 5.20
C ARG A 38 15.97 4.94 4.26
N PHE A 39 15.83 5.84 3.28
CA PHE A 39 14.83 5.70 2.21
C PHE A 39 15.06 4.41 1.40
N GLN A 40 16.30 4.15 0.99
CA GLN A 40 16.66 2.92 0.27
C GLN A 40 16.37 1.67 1.12
N MET A 41 16.70 1.68 2.42
CA MET A 41 16.41 0.55 3.30
C MET A 41 14.91 0.28 3.47
N GLU A 42 14.07 1.32 3.56
CA GLU A 42 12.61 1.14 3.61
C GLU A 42 12.05 0.60 2.28
N TYR A 43 12.63 1.01 1.16
CA TYR A 43 12.30 0.44 -0.16
C TYR A 43 12.63 -1.05 -0.20
N GLU A 44 13.91 -1.39 0.02
CA GLU A 44 14.47 -2.72 -0.19
C GLU A 44 13.86 -3.74 0.77
N LYS A 45 13.69 -3.40 2.04
CA LYS A 45 13.16 -4.35 3.04
C LYS A 45 11.78 -4.89 2.66
N ALA A 46 10.88 -4.02 2.20
CA ALA A 46 9.55 -4.44 1.77
C ALA A 46 9.61 -5.16 0.42
N GLU A 47 10.42 -4.68 -0.53
CA GLU A 47 10.58 -5.33 -1.83
C GLU A 47 11.13 -6.76 -1.73
N GLU A 48 12.16 -6.98 -0.90
CA GLU A 48 12.75 -8.30 -0.69
C GLU A 48 11.75 -9.30 -0.11
N ALA A 49 10.97 -8.87 0.88
CA ALA A 49 9.93 -9.71 1.48
C ALA A 49 8.82 -10.03 0.46
N LEU A 50 8.34 -9.06 -0.30
CA LEU A 50 7.33 -9.27 -1.35
C LEU A 50 7.84 -10.24 -2.42
N ARG A 51 9.11 -10.13 -2.83
CA ARG A 51 9.76 -11.05 -3.78
C ARG A 51 9.91 -12.46 -3.20
N ALA A 52 10.32 -12.60 -1.95
CA ALA A 52 10.44 -13.89 -1.28
C ALA A 52 9.08 -14.60 -1.19
N TRP A 53 8.00 -13.83 -0.98
CA TRP A 53 6.62 -14.31 -1.03
C TRP A 53 6.06 -14.40 -2.45
N LYS A 54 6.86 -14.20 -3.49
CA LYS A 54 6.46 -14.22 -4.91
C LYS A 54 5.22 -13.37 -5.21
N VAL A 55 5.06 -12.22 -4.55
CA VAL A 55 3.93 -11.30 -4.78
C VAL A 55 4.20 -10.49 -6.04
N ASN A 56 3.55 -10.84 -7.15
CA ASN A 56 3.69 -10.09 -8.39
C ASN A 56 2.77 -8.87 -8.42
N SER A 57 1.54 -9.00 -7.93
CA SER A 57 0.59 -7.89 -7.91
C SER A 57 -0.28 -7.87 -6.66
N THR A 58 -0.86 -6.70 -6.40
CA THR A 58 -1.71 -6.43 -5.26
C THR A 58 -3.03 -5.80 -5.70
N ILE A 59 -4.05 -5.96 -4.86
CA ILE A 59 -5.23 -5.09 -4.89
C ILE A 59 -5.20 -4.23 -3.65
N VAL A 60 -5.12 -2.93 -3.86
CA VAL A 60 -5.05 -1.96 -2.77
C VAL A 60 -6.46 -1.69 -2.27
N CYS A 61 -6.70 -1.90 -0.98
CA CYS A 61 -7.97 -1.58 -0.33
C CYS A 61 -7.77 -0.48 0.71
N PHE A 62 -8.48 0.63 0.55
CA PHE A 62 -8.52 1.73 1.51
C PHE A 62 -9.92 2.03 1.98
N GLY A 63 -10.02 2.60 3.18
CA GLY A 63 -11.28 3.04 3.76
C GLY A 63 -11.08 3.52 5.19
N SER A 64 -12.19 3.87 5.84
CA SER A 64 -12.15 4.42 7.19
C SER A 64 -11.48 3.48 8.20
N ALA A 65 -10.48 4.01 8.92
CA ALA A 65 -9.88 3.35 10.09
C ALA A 65 -10.81 3.37 11.32
N ARG A 66 -11.97 4.04 11.25
CA ARG A 66 -12.90 4.25 12.38
C ARG A 66 -14.14 3.37 12.33
N VAL A 67 -14.49 2.83 11.17
CA VAL A 67 -15.60 1.88 11.02
C VAL A 67 -15.30 0.61 11.81
N ARG A 68 -16.33 -0.02 12.39
CA ARG A 68 -16.23 -1.26 13.17
C ARG A 68 -17.33 -2.23 12.74
N GLU A 69 -17.07 -3.52 12.86
CA GLU A 69 -18.04 -4.59 12.56
C GLU A 69 -19.31 -4.47 13.42
N ASN A 70 -19.16 -4.04 14.68
CA ASN A 70 -20.26 -3.80 15.63
C ASN A 70 -20.70 -2.32 15.69
N GLY A 71 -20.37 -1.52 14.67
CA GLY A 71 -20.78 -0.12 14.57
C GLY A 71 -22.24 0.08 14.15
N PRO A 72 -22.64 1.32 13.81
CA PRO A 72 -23.95 1.59 13.24
C PRO A 72 -24.24 0.71 12.00
N PRO A 73 -25.51 0.35 11.70
CA PRO A 73 -25.84 -0.63 10.67
C PRO A 73 -25.21 -0.36 9.29
N HIS A 74 -25.14 0.89 8.86
CA HIS A 74 -24.51 1.25 7.58
C HIS A 74 -22.99 1.01 7.58
N GLN A 75 -22.31 1.27 8.71
CA GLN A 75 -20.87 1.02 8.83
C GLN A 75 -20.56 -0.48 8.96
N ALA A 76 -21.40 -1.22 9.69
CA ALA A 76 -21.31 -2.67 9.76
C ALA A 76 -21.49 -3.31 8.38
N ALA A 77 -22.42 -2.77 7.56
CA ALA A 77 -22.58 -3.19 6.17
C ALA A 77 -21.33 -2.91 5.33
N TRP A 78 -20.70 -1.73 5.45
CA TRP A 78 -19.43 -1.45 4.78
C TRP A 78 -18.31 -2.41 5.21
N TYR A 79 -18.21 -2.71 6.50
CA TYR A 79 -17.23 -3.68 7.01
C TYR A 79 -17.46 -5.06 6.40
N ALA A 80 -18.70 -5.55 6.40
CA ALA A 80 -19.07 -6.83 5.81
C ALA A 80 -18.73 -6.89 4.31
N GLN A 81 -18.99 -5.82 3.57
CA GLN A 81 -18.67 -5.74 2.14
C GLN A 81 -17.16 -5.68 1.89
N ALA A 82 -16.39 -4.95 2.71
CA ALA A 82 -14.93 -4.93 2.60
C ALA A 82 -14.31 -6.31 2.89
N ARG A 83 -14.82 -7.01 3.91
CA ARG A 83 -14.40 -8.38 4.22
C ARG A 83 -14.78 -9.35 3.10
N GLU A 84 -16.00 -9.27 2.60
CA GLU A 84 -16.43 -10.11 1.49
C GLU A 84 -15.60 -9.84 0.23
N PHE A 85 -15.29 -8.57 -0.07
CA PHE A 85 -14.42 -8.23 -1.19
C PHE A 85 -13.02 -8.85 -1.05
N GLY A 86 -12.39 -8.70 0.12
CA GLY A 86 -11.08 -9.30 0.39
C GLY A 86 -11.07 -10.82 0.20
N ARG A 87 -12.16 -11.49 0.62
CA ARG A 87 -12.35 -12.94 0.44
C ARG A 87 -12.49 -13.32 -1.03
N ILE A 88 -13.37 -12.66 -1.76
CA ILE A 88 -13.64 -12.91 -3.18
C ILE A 88 -12.38 -12.72 -4.03
N ALA A 89 -11.76 -11.54 -3.91
CA ALA A 89 -10.57 -11.19 -4.68
C ALA A 89 -9.41 -12.16 -4.39
N SER A 90 -9.28 -12.65 -3.15
CA SER A 90 -8.24 -13.62 -2.81
C SER A 90 -8.49 -15.01 -3.41
N GLN A 91 -9.74 -15.47 -3.41
CA GLN A 91 -10.13 -16.78 -3.95
C GLN A 91 -10.06 -16.82 -5.48
N GLU A 92 -10.49 -15.73 -6.13
CA GLU A 92 -10.67 -15.69 -7.58
C GLU A 92 -9.53 -14.94 -8.29
N GLY A 93 -8.74 -14.15 -7.57
CA GLY A 93 -7.72 -13.26 -8.12
C GLY A 93 -6.31 -13.83 -8.17
N GLY A 94 -6.06 -15.05 -7.69
CA GLY A 94 -4.76 -15.71 -7.79
C GLY A 94 -3.85 -15.58 -6.57
N ALA A 95 -4.30 -14.96 -5.48
CA ALA A 95 -3.45 -14.71 -4.30
C ALA A 95 -3.07 -16.01 -3.55
N ILE A 96 -3.95 -17.03 -3.61
CA ILE A 96 -3.75 -18.33 -2.96
C ILE A 96 -2.70 -19.17 -3.72
N PHE A 97 -2.63 -19.03 -5.04
CA PHE A 97 -1.84 -19.91 -5.89
C PHE A 97 -0.40 -19.43 -6.03
N ALA A 98 0.50 -20.06 -5.27
CA ALA A 98 1.94 -19.86 -5.39
C ALA A 98 2.67 -21.21 -5.53
N GLY A 99 2.11 -22.11 -6.35
CA GLY A 99 2.70 -23.43 -6.62
C GLY A 99 4.16 -23.34 -7.10
N THR A 100 4.78 -24.48 -7.41
CA THR A 100 6.25 -24.60 -7.62
C THR A 100 6.88 -23.47 -8.45
N ASP A 101 6.21 -23.00 -9.51
CA ASP A 101 6.67 -21.90 -10.39
C ASP A 101 5.72 -20.69 -10.47
N GLY A 102 4.66 -20.63 -9.64
CA GLY A 102 3.64 -19.59 -9.71
C GLY A 102 3.95 -18.36 -8.87
N GLU A 103 3.71 -17.17 -9.43
CA GLU A 103 3.63 -15.91 -8.67
C GLU A 103 2.21 -15.68 -8.13
N ARG A 104 2.11 -15.03 -6.98
CA ARG A 104 0.84 -14.60 -6.40
C ARG A 104 0.37 -13.33 -7.06
N GLU A 105 -0.87 -13.35 -7.53
CA GLU A 105 -1.55 -12.20 -8.12
C GLU A 105 -2.60 -11.64 -7.17
N ASN A 106 -2.83 -10.33 -7.24
CA ASN A 106 -3.93 -9.65 -6.57
C ASN A 106 -3.99 -9.89 -5.05
N VAL A 107 -2.82 -9.99 -4.40
CA VAL A 107 -2.72 -10.09 -2.95
C VAL A 107 -3.32 -8.84 -2.32
N ILE A 108 -4.27 -8.99 -1.38
CA ILE A 108 -4.87 -7.84 -0.72
C ILE A 108 -3.80 -7.08 0.06
N ALA A 109 -3.63 -5.80 -0.28
CA ALA A 109 -2.74 -4.87 0.39
C ALA A 109 -3.52 -3.70 0.95
N THR A 110 -3.23 -3.32 2.19
CA THR A 110 -3.90 -2.20 2.87
C THR A 110 -2.88 -1.37 3.63
N GLY A 111 -3.35 -0.28 4.25
CA GLY A 111 -2.56 0.48 5.21
C GLY A 111 -2.29 -0.24 6.54
N GLY A 112 -2.78 -1.46 6.74
CA GLY A 112 -2.52 -2.32 7.92
C GLY A 112 -3.20 -1.86 9.22
N GLY A 113 -4.00 -0.80 9.19
CA GLY A 113 -4.73 -0.28 10.35
C GLY A 113 -6.09 -0.97 10.58
N PRO A 114 -6.86 -0.55 11.60
CA PRO A 114 -8.18 -1.08 11.91
C PRO A 114 -9.24 -0.67 10.87
N GLY A 115 -10.48 -1.12 11.07
CA GLY A 115 -11.65 -0.67 10.30
C GLY A 115 -11.76 -1.32 8.92
N LEU A 116 -12.00 -0.54 7.87
CA LEU A 116 -12.27 -1.13 6.54
C LEU A 116 -11.02 -1.76 5.90
N MET A 117 -9.83 -1.27 6.25
CA MET A 117 -8.57 -1.94 5.88
C MET A 117 -8.46 -3.31 6.54
N GLU A 118 -8.69 -3.36 7.86
CA GLU A 118 -8.75 -4.62 8.61
C GLU A 118 -9.78 -5.59 8.02
N ALA A 119 -10.98 -5.11 7.67
CA ALA A 119 -12.02 -5.94 7.08
C ALA A 119 -11.52 -6.63 5.80
N ALA A 120 -10.90 -5.87 4.88
CA ALA A 120 -10.34 -6.43 3.66
C ALA A 120 -9.21 -7.43 3.93
N ASN A 121 -8.28 -7.14 4.86
CA ASN A 121 -7.25 -8.09 5.28
C ASN A 121 -7.87 -9.37 5.86
N ARG A 122 -8.87 -9.23 6.74
CA ARG A 122 -9.60 -10.35 7.35
C ARG A 122 -10.27 -11.23 6.29
N GLY A 123 -10.88 -10.62 5.27
CA GLY A 123 -11.46 -11.36 4.16
C GLY A 123 -10.45 -12.25 3.44
N ALA A 124 -9.27 -11.70 3.13
CA ALA A 124 -8.18 -12.45 2.51
C ALA A 124 -7.63 -13.55 3.42
N TYR A 125 -7.45 -13.24 4.70
CA TYR A 125 -7.01 -14.18 5.72
C TYR A 125 -7.99 -15.36 5.85
N ASP A 126 -9.29 -15.08 5.95
CA ASP A 126 -10.35 -16.10 6.03
C ASP A 126 -10.38 -17.01 4.80
N ALA A 127 -9.94 -16.51 3.64
CA ALA A 127 -9.78 -17.28 2.41
C ALA A 127 -8.50 -18.12 2.37
N GLY A 128 -7.63 -18.04 3.37
CA GLY A 128 -6.34 -18.72 3.41
C GLY A 128 -5.26 -18.09 2.51
N ALA A 129 -5.47 -16.86 2.04
CA ALA A 129 -4.49 -16.13 1.23
C ALA A 129 -3.56 -15.29 2.11
N PRO A 130 -2.31 -15.03 1.69
CA PRO A 130 -1.51 -13.99 2.32
C PRO A 130 -2.17 -12.63 2.14
N THR A 131 -1.89 -11.71 3.06
CA THR A 131 -2.40 -10.34 2.98
C THR A 131 -1.45 -9.36 3.65
N ILE A 132 -1.29 -8.19 3.02
CA ILE A 132 -0.21 -7.25 3.28
C ILE A 132 -0.74 -6.08 4.13
N GLY A 133 0.05 -5.69 5.13
CA GLY A 133 -0.15 -4.48 5.91
C GLY A 133 1.02 -3.53 5.71
N PHE A 134 0.81 -2.42 5.00
CA PHE A 134 1.80 -1.34 4.89
C PHE A 134 1.48 -0.28 5.96
N ASN A 135 1.94 -0.50 7.20
CA ASN A 135 1.73 0.40 8.33
C ASN A 135 2.67 1.62 8.28
N ILE A 136 2.30 2.69 8.97
CA ILE A 136 3.09 3.92 9.09
C ILE A 136 3.21 4.33 10.55
N THR A 137 4.36 4.87 10.93
CA THR A 137 4.55 5.46 12.26
C THR A 137 3.76 6.76 12.38
N LEU A 138 2.89 6.85 13.38
CA LEU A 138 2.05 8.03 13.66
C LEU A 138 2.29 8.54 15.09
N PRO A 139 1.99 9.82 15.39
CA PRO A 139 2.12 10.36 16.76
C PRO A 139 1.33 9.59 17.81
N GLN A 140 0.20 9.01 17.41
CA GLN A 140 -0.55 8.02 18.18
C GLN A 140 -0.44 6.71 17.41
N GLU A 141 0.36 5.77 17.93
CA GLU A 141 0.70 4.54 17.20
C GLU A 141 -0.56 3.70 16.94
N GLN A 142 -0.79 3.34 15.67
CA GLN A 142 -1.77 2.33 15.29
C GLN A 142 -1.04 1.00 15.24
N GLU A 143 -1.38 0.08 16.13
CA GLU A 143 -0.92 -1.30 16.01
C GLU A 143 -1.43 -1.90 14.69
N PRO A 144 -0.64 -2.78 14.04
CA PRO A 144 -1.11 -3.50 12.87
C PRO A 144 -2.32 -4.37 13.23
N ASN A 145 -3.29 -4.42 12.33
CA ASN A 145 -4.43 -5.31 12.54
C ASN A 145 -3.99 -6.79 12.50
N PRO A 146 -4.65 -7.67 13.27
CA PRO A 146 -4.18 -9.03 13.51
C PRO A 146 -4.41 -9.99 12.33
N TRP A 147 -5.00 -9.51 11.24
CA TRP A 147 -5.32 -10.33 10.07
C TRP A 147 -4.29 -10.22 8.94
N THR A 148 -3.29 -9.35 9.11
CA THR A 148 -2.14 -9.27 8.20
C THR A 148 -1.22 -10.47 8.37
N THR A 149 -0.60 -10.93 7.28
CA THR A 149 0.42 -11.99 7.34
C THR A 149 1.66 -11.43 8.03
N PRO A 150 2.16 -12.04 9.13
CA PRO A 150 3.25 -11.45 9.93
C PRO A 150 4.50 -11.03 9.13
N ASP A 151 4.93 -11.85 8.17
CA ASP A 151 6.09 -11.57 7.31
C ASP A 151 5.83 -10.51 6.22
N LEU A 152 4.57 -10.09 6.06
CA LEU A 152 4.11 -9.08 5.11
C LEU A 152 3.47 -7.88 5.82
N THR A 153 3.81 -7.68 7.10
CA THR A 153 3.40 -6.52 7.90
C THR A 153 4.60 -5.60 8.06
N PHE A 154 4.60 -4.50 7.30
CA PHE A 154 5.71 -3.56 7.21
C PHE A 154 5.38 -2.28 7.98
N ARG A 155 6.38 -1.71 8.66
CA ARG A 155 6.26 -0.41 9.33
C ARG A 155 7.19 0.60 8.67
N PHE A 156 6.62 1.59 8.00
CA PHE A 156 7.33 2.68 7.39
C PHE A 156 7.47 3.87 8.35
N HIS A 157 8.53 4.66 8.15
CA HIS A 157 8.67 6.00 8.70
C HIS A 157 8.28 7.05 7.65
N TYR A 158 8.63 6.83 6.37
CA TYR A 158 8.37 7.80 5.32
C TYR A 158 7.08 7.50 4.56
N PHE A 159 6.15 8.47 4.57
CA PHE A 159 4.88 8.37 3.82
C PHE A 159 5.10 8.09 2.33
N ALA A 160 6.08 8.73 1.71
CA ALA A 160 6.38 8.55 0.30
C ALA A 160 6.77 7.10 -0.03
N MET A 161 7.56 6.44 0.82
CA MET A 161 7.96 5.04 0.61
C MET A 161 6.78 4.09 0.73
N ARG A 162 5.91 4.33 1.71
CA ARG A 162 4.67 3.57 1.88
C ARG A 162 3.76 3.68 0.66
N LYS A 163 3.50 4.90 0.21
CA LYS A 163 2.68 5.22 -0.98
C LYS A 163 3.24 4.57 -2.25
N MET A 164 4.55 4.66 -2.43
CA MET A 164 5.25 4.00 -3.52
C MET A 164 4.98 2.48 -3.52
N HIS A 165 5.10 1.81 -2.37
CA HIS A 165 4.84 0.37 -2.23
C HIS A 165 3.38 -0.02 -2.48
N LEU A 166 2.43 0.83 -2.08
CA LEU A 166 1.01 0.65 -2.37
C LEU A 166 0.76 0.72 -3.88
N ALA A 167 1.34 1.71 -4.58
CA ALA A 167 1.09 1.94 -6.00
C ALA A 167 1.84 0.98 -6.95
N MET A 168 3.11 0.65 -6.66
CA MET A 168 4.01 -0.03 -7.60
C MET A 168 3.47 -1.38 -8.12
N ARG A 169 2.88 -2.18 -7.22
CA ARG A 169 2.36 -3.53 -7.51
C ARG A 169 0.84 -3.55 -7.67
N ALA A 170 0.17 -2.41 -7.51
CA ALA A 170 -1.28 -2.33 -7.62
C ALA A 170 -1.73 -2.75 -9.02
N ASN A 171 -2.66 -3.68 -9.08
CA ASN A 171 -3.44 -4.04 -10.25
C ASN A 171 -4.87 -3.47 -10.18
N ALA A 172 -5.30 -2.98 -9.01
CA ALA A 172 -6.54 -2.26 -8.80
C ALA A 172 -6.47 -1.48 -7.48
N LEU A 173 -7.28 -0.42 -7.39
CA LEU A 173 -7.60 0.28 -6.15
C LEU A 173 -9.09 0.11 -5.85
N VAL A 174 -9.44 -0.28 -4.62
CA VAL A 174 -10.81 -0.23 -4.11
C VAL A 174 -10.86 0.71 -2.91
N ALA A 175 -11.57 1.83 -3.09
CA ALA A 175 -11.77 2.84 -2.07
C ALA A 175 -13.17 2.67 -1.45
N PHE A 176 -13.20 2.11 -0.25
CA PHE A 176 -14.37 2.10 0.61
C PHE A 176 -14.55 3.45 1.32
N PRO A 177 -15.76 3.75 1.85
CA PRO A 177 -16.03 5.00 2.55
C PRO A 177 -14.99 5.34 3.63
N GLY A 178 -14.45 6.56 3.59
CA GLY A 178 -13.22 6.89 4.30
C GLY A 178 -12.93 8.38 4.47
N GLY A 179 -11.95 8.69 5.31
CA GLY A 179 -11.57 10.08 5.62
C GLY A 179 -10.41 10.58 4.77
N PHE A 180 -9.65 11.54 5.31
CA PHE A 180 -8.52 12.16 4.61
C PHE A 180 -7.48 11.18 4.09
N GLY A 181 -7.11 10.13 4.84
CA GLY A 181 -6.16 9.13 4.36
C GLY A 181 -6.67 8.35 3.15
N THR A 182 -7.98 8.09 3.07
CA THR A 182 -8.59 7.42 1.92
C THR A 182 -8.65 8.36 0.72
N LEU A 183 -8.99 9.64 0.94
CA LEU A 183 -8.98 10.66 -0.11
C LEU A 183 -7.58 10.91 -0.66
N ASP A 184 -6.57 11.00 0.21
CA ASP A 184 -5.16 11.17 -0.16
C ASP A 184 -4.71 10.05 -1.10
N GLU A 185 -4.94 8.79 -0.74
CA GLU A 185 -4.57 7.69 -1.63
C GLU A 185 -5.41 7.68 -2.92
N LEU A 186 -6.71 7.94 -2.83
CA LEU A 186 -7.59 7.93 -3.98
C LEU A 186 -7.13 8.95 -5.04
N PHE A 187 -6.95 10.21 -4.63
CA PHE A 187 -6.54 11.26 -5.54
C PHE A 187 -5.10 11.05 -6.03
N GLU A 188 -4.21 10.44 -5.24
CA GLU A 188 -2.87 10.09 -5.70
C GLU A 188 -2.93 9.08 -6.85
N VAL A 189 -3.67 7.98 -6.69
CA VAL A 189 -3.78 6.95 -7.75
C VAL A 189 -4.51 7.49 -8.98
N MET A 190 -5.57 8.30 -8.79
CA MET A 190 -6.24 8.99 -9.89
C MET A 190 -5.27 9.89 -10.66
N THR A 191 -4.47 10.68 -9.94
CA THR A 191 -3.48 11.59 -10.55
C THR A 191 -2.37 10.81 -11.27
N LEU A 192 -1.90 9.70 -10.70
CA LEU A 192 -0.90 8.83 -11.35
C LEU A 192 -1.44 8.23 -12.67
N ARG A 193 -2.72 7.86 -12.70
CA ARG A 193 -3.41 7.37 -13.90
C ARG A 193 -3.56 8.49 -14.94
N GLN A 194 -4.11 9.64 -14.53
CA GLN A 194 -4.29 10.83 -15.38
C GLN A 194 -2.97 11.27 -16.04
N THR A 195 -1.89 11.35 -15.26
CA THR A 195 -0.57 11.82 -15.73
C THR A 195 0.26 10.73 -16.42
N ARG A 196 -0.26 9.49 -16.51
CA ARG A 196 0.44 8.32 -17.05
C ARG A 196 1.80 8.06 -16.38
N LYS A 197 1.88 8.38 -15.08
CA LYS A 197 3.05 8.11 -14.23
C LYS A 197 2.92 6.83 -13.43
N GLY A 198 1.72 6.25 -13.39
CA GLY A 198 1.45 4.92 -12.83
C GLY A 198 0.94 3.93 -13.89
N ARG A 199 0.60 2.72 -13.43
CA ARG A 199 -0.08 1.71 -14.24
C ARG A 199 -1.53 2.15 -14.51
N ASP A 200 -2.05 1.79 -15.68
CA ASP A 200 -3.47 1.95 -15.96
C ASP A 200 -4.25 0.83 -15.25
N ILE A 201 -4.79 1.15 -14.07
CA ILE A 201 -5.49 0.21 -13.20
C ILE A 201 -6.92 0.65 -12.94
N PRO A 202 -7.88 -0.29 -12.79
CA PRO A 202 -9.22 0.04 -12.34
C PRO A 202 -9.21 0.65 -10.93
N ILE A 203 -9.96 1.74 -10.77
CA ILE A 203 -10.20 2.41 -9.50
C ILE A 203 -11.69 2.29 -9.19
N ILE A 204 -12.02 1.58 -8.12
CA ILE A 204 -13.40 1.31 -7.72
C ILE A 204 -13.75 2.12 -6.48
N LEU A 205 -14.80 2.92 -6.59
CA LEU A 205 -15.39 3.70 -5.50
C LEU A 205 -16.60 2.93 -4.94
N PHE A 206 -16.46 2.37 -3.73
CA PHE A 206 -17.54 1.60 -3.11
C PHE A 206 -18.55 2.50 -2.41
N ASP A 207 -19.85 2.25 -2.59
CA ASP A 207 -20.99 3.08 -2.16
C ASP A 207 -21.06 4.39 -2.97
N GLU A 208 -21.75 4.34 -4.12
CA GLU A 208 -21.84 5.46 -5.04
C GLU A 208 -22.40 6.71 -4.36
N LYS A 209 -23.43 6.52 -3.53
CA LYS A 209 -24.08 7.62 -2.81
C LYS A 209 -23.08 8.33 -1.91
N TYR A 210 -22.32 7.58 -1.10
CA TYR A 210 -21.30 8.16 -0.23
C TYR A 210 -20.32 9.04 -1.01
N TRP A 211 -19.76 8.53 -2.10
CA TRP A 211 -18.74 9.25 -2.87
C TRP A 211 -19.28 10.48 -3.61
N ARG A 212 -20.49 10.41 -4.16
CA ARG A 212 -21.15 11.57 -4.78
C ARG A 212 -21.46 12.67 -3.76
N ASP A 213 -21.75 12.31 -2.52
CA ASP A 213 -22.03 13.26 -1.45
C ASP A 213 -20.76 13.98 -0.98
N ILE A 214 -19.59 13.33 -1.00
CA ILE A 214 -18.34 13.92 -0.50
C ILE A 214 -17.43 14.53 -1.58
N VAL A 215 -17.53 14.07 -2.84
CA VAL A 215 -16.74 14.60 -3.96
C VAL A 215 -17.65 14.83 -5.17
N ASN A 216 -17.80 16.08 -5.58
CA ASN A 216 -18.59 16.46 -6.74
C ASN A 216 -17.72 16.53 -8.01
N PHE A 217 -17.43 15.37 -8.59
CA PHE A 217 -16.63 15.25 -9.82
C PHE A 217 -17.27 16.00 -11.01
N ASP A 218 -18.60 15.99 -11.12
CA ASP A 218 -19.31 16.75 -12.17
C ASP A 218 -19.08 18.25 -12.07
N ARG A 219 -18.94 18.78 -10.84
CA ARG A 219 -18.57 20.18 -10.64
C ARG A 219 -17.15 20.45 -11.10
N MET A 220 -16.19 19.57 -10.79
CA MET A 220 -14.81 19.70 -11.28
C MET A 220 -14.76 19.75 -12.81
N LEU A 221 -15.53 18.86 -13.47
CA LEU A 221 -15.63 18.84 -14.93
C LEU A 221 -16.25 20.14 -15.48
N ARG A 222 -17.37 20.61 -14.91
CA ARG A 222 -18.02 21.86 -15.34
C ARG A 222 -17.15 23.10 -15.15
N GLU A 223 -16.33 23.13 -14.11
CA GLU A 223 -15.37 24.22 -13.86
C GLU A 223 -14.10 24.09 -14.71
N GLY A 224 -13.96 23.03 -15.51
CA GLY A 224 -12.82 22.82 -16.39
C GLY A 224 -11.50 22.52 -15.65
N VAL A 225 -11.57 22.05 -14.40
CA VAL A 225 -10.37 21.68 -13.62
C VAL A 225 -9.98 20.20 -13.81
N ILE A 226 -10.81 19.42 -14.51
CA ILE A 226 -10.54 18.08 -15.05
C ILE A 226 -11.16 17.96 -16.47
N GLY A 227 -10.65 17.05 -17.29
CA GLY A 227 -11.16 16.74 -18.62
C GLY A 227 -12.28 15.67 -18.61
N PRO A 228 -13.09 15.55 -19.67
CA PRO A 228 -14.09 14.48 -19.79
C PRO A 228 -13.52 13.06 -19.65
N GLU A 229 -12.30 12.84 -20.12
CA GLU A 229 -11.56 11.58 -20.02
C GLU A 229 -11.22 11.21 -18.57
N ASP A 230 -11.08 12.20 -17.68
CA ASP A 230 -10.79 11.97 -16.27
C ASP A 230 -11.99 11.36 -15.53
N MET A 231 -13.21 11.47 -16.08
CA MET A 231 -14.39 10.80 -15.53
C MET A 231 -14.38 9.29 -15.79
N ALA A 232 -13.56 8.80 -16.73
CA ALA A 232 -13.35 7.37 -16.97
C ALA A 232 -12.26 6.77 -16.06
N VAL A 233 -11.68 7.57 -15.16
CA VAL A 233 -10.60 7.16 -14.26
C VAL A 233 -11.08 6.21 -13.16
N PHE A 234 -12.39 6.20 -12.85
CA PHE A 234 -12.96 5.37 -11.79
C PHE A 234 -14.36 4.85 -12.15
N GLU A 235 -14.79 3.83 -11.44
CA GLU A 235 -16.13 3.25 -11.53
C GLU A 235 -16.73 3.08 -10.13
N PHE A 236 -18.06 3.09 -10.02
CA PHE A 236 -18.76 2.86 -8.76
C PHE A 236 -19.19 1.41 -8.60
N ALA A 237 -19.22 0.93 -7.36
CA ALA A 237 -19.78 -0.36 -7.00
C ALA A 237 -20.52 -0.31 -5.66
N ASP A 238 -21.63 -1.02 -5.54
CA ASP A 238 -22.44 -1.10 -4.31
C ASP A 238 -22.38 -2.49 -3.65
N SER A 239 -21.61 -3.42 -4.22
CA SER A 239 -21.36 -4.73 -3.63
C SER A 239 -19.96 -5.25 -3.94
N ALA A 240 -19.43 -6.08 -3.03
CA ALA A 240 -18.13 -6.72 -3.18
C ALA A 240 -18.02 -7.50 -4.50
N ARG A 241 -19.11 -8.18 -4.87
CA ARG A 241 -19.20 -8.96 -6.11
C ARG A 241 -19.15 -8.06 -7.35
N GLN A 242 -19.85 -6.94 -7.34
CA GLN A 242 -19.81 -5.97 -8.44
C GLN A 242 -18.42 -5.35 -8.57
N ALA A 243 -17.80 -4.91 -7.46
CA ALA A 243 -16.45 -4.36 -7.46
C ALA A 243 -15.44 -5.32 -8.08
N TRP A 244 -15.50 -6.60 -7.70
CA TRP A 244 -14.64 -7.63 -8.29
C TRP A 244 -14.91 -7.84 -9.79
N GLY A 245 -16.19 -7.89 -10.19
CA GLY A 245 -16.57 -8.03 -11.59
C GLY A 245 -16.04 -6.90 -12.48
N LEU A 246 -16.05 -5.65 -11.99
CA LEU A 246 -15.48 -4.50 -12.69
C LEU A 246 -13.96 -4.64 -12.87
N ILE A 247 -13.25 -5.06 -11.82
CA ILE A 247 -11.80 -5.33 -11.90
C ILE A 247 -11.49 -6.42 -12.92
N GLN A 248 -12.28 -7.50 -12.96
CA GLN A 248 -12.12 -8.57 -13.95
C GLN A 248 -12.37 -8.07 -15.37
N ALA A 249 -13.42 -7.28 -15.59
CA ALA A 249 -13.78 -6.74 -16.90
C ALA A 249 -12.68 -5.81 -17.45
N ALA A 250 -12.12 -4.93 -16.61
CA ALA A 250 -11.04 -4.02 -17.00
C ALA A 250 -9.77 -4.76 -17.48
N ARG A 251 -9.49 -5.96 -16.95
CA ARG A 251 -8.33 -6.77 -17.35
C ARG A 251 -8.49 -7.50 -18.68
N CYS A 252 -9.72 -7.66 -19.17
CA CYS A 252 -10.00 -8.28 -20.48
C CYS A 252 -9.87 -7.28 -21.64
N GLY A 253 -9.60 -6.00 -21.36
CA GLY A 253 -9.25 -5.01 -22.38
C GLY A 253 -7.84 -5.24 -22.97
N PRO A 254 -7.52 -4.69 -24.15
CA PRO A 254 -6.20 -4.80 -24.74
C PRO A 254 -5.15 -4.25 -23.77
N LEU A 255 -4.22 -5.12 -23.34
CA LEU A 255 -3.08 -4.75 -22.52
C LEU A 255 -2.29 -3.67 -23.27
N ILE A 256 -2.33 -2.43 -22.77
CA ILE A 256 -1.29 -1.45 -23.12
C ILE A 256 0.00 -2.03 -22.58
N GLU A 257 0.94 -2.32 -23.48
CA GLU A 257 2.19 -3.02 -23.20
C GLU A 257 2.87 -2.47 -21.94
N ARG A 258 3.44 -3.38 -21.14
CA ARG A 258 4.26 -3.06 -19.96
C ARG A 258 5.40 -2.15 -20.40
N GLY A 259 5.20 -0.84 -20.27
CA GLY A 259 6.16 0.18 -20.68
C GLY A 259 7.47 0.02 -19.92
N GLY A 260 8.48 -0.54 -20.59
CA GLY A 260 9.86 -0.26 -20.27
C GLY A 260 10.12 1.23 -20.46
N LEU A 261 10.97 1.80 -19.59
CA LEU A 261 11.53 3.12 -19.82
C LEU A 261 12.29 3.09 -21.15
N HIS A 262 11.67 3.56 -22.23
CA HIS A 262 12.41 4.05 -23.37
C HIS A 262 12.87 5.47 -23.04
N ALA A 263 14.20 5.60 -22.96
CA ALA A 263 14.88 6.88 -22.91
C ALA A 263 14.40 7.75 -24.08
N CYS A 264 14.07 9.00 -23.77
CA CYS A 264 13.97 10.02 -24.80
C CYS A 264 15.39 10.32 -25.32
N ASP A 265 15.63 10.06 -26.60
CA ASP A 265 16.54 10.87 -27.40
C ASP A 265 15.87 12.20 -27.78
#